data_AF-A0A2E1MZC4-F1
#
_entry.id   AF-A0A2E1MZC4-F1
#
_cell.length_a   1.000
_cell.length_b   1.000
_cell.length_c   1.000
_cell.angle_alpha   90.00
_cell.angle_beta   90.00
_cell.angle_gamma   90.00
#
_symmetry.space_group_name_H-M   'P 1'
#
loop_
_entity.id
_entity.type
_entity.pdbx_description
1 polymer ?
#
loop_
_entity_poly.entity_id
_entity_poly.type
_entity_poly.pdbx_seq_one_letter_code
_entity_poly.pdbx_strand_id
1 'polypeptide(L)'
;MNTLPIEIHILIHSYLNLDFLPYNKYSLIVLRSNPIWKPRVIKKYNINKSTNFYELYKWQKKLDIKKISYERQYTLGCIGKITALQKPDWEPAIKIL
;
A
#
# COMPACT_ATOMS: atom_id res chain seq x y z
N MET A 1 -9.79 -17.90 17.79
CA MET A 1 -9.53 -18.47 16.45
C MET A 1 -8.09 -18.15 16.02
N ASN A 2 -7.09 -18.71 16.70
CA ASN A 2 -5.68 -18.62 16.31
C ASN A 2 -5.10 -20.04 16.32
N THR A 3 -5.61 -20.91 15.44
CA THR A 3 -5.12 -22.30 15.30
C THR A 3 -4.15 -22.44 14.13
N LEU A 4 -4.12 -21.47 13.21
CA LEU A 4 -3.27 -21.51 12.03
C LEU A 4 -1.95 -20.75 12.28
N PRO A 5 -0.81 -21.32 11.85
CA PRO A 5 0.47 -20.61 11.82
C PRO A 5 0.41 -19.30 11.01
N ILE A 6 1.25 -18.34 11.39
CA ILE A 6 1.30 -17.03 10.77
C ILE A 6 1.65 -17.10 9.28
N GLU A 7 2.49 -18.06 8.89
CA GLU A 7 2.91 -18.29 7.52
C GLU A 7 1.72 -18.64 6.63
N ILE A 8 0.77 -19.42 7.15
CA ILE A 8 -0.46 -19.78 6.44
C ILE A 8 -1.33 -18.53 6.26
N HIS A 9 -1.43 -17.68 7.28
CA HIS A 9 -2.14 -16.40 7.15
C HIS A 9 -1.52 -15.50 6.08
N ILE A 10 -0.19 -15.37 6.05
CA ILE A 10 0.52 -14.60 5.01
C ILE A 10 0.26 -15.19 3.63
N LEU A 11 0.33 -16.53 3.50
CA LEU A 11 0.06 -17.21 2.24
C LEU A 11 -1.36 -16.94 1.74
N ILE A 12 -2.38 -17.13 2.58
CA ILE A 12 -3.78 -16.88 2.25
C ILE A 12 -3.96 -15.42 1.81
N HIS A 13 -3.45 -14.47 2.59
CA HIS A 13 -3.58 -13.05 2.26
C HIS A 13 -2.78 -12.63 1.02
N SER A 14 -1.74 -13.37 0.64
CA SER A 14 -0.99 -13.11 -0.59
C SER A 14 -1.85 -13.34 -1.85
N TYR A 15 -2.72 -14.36 -1.83
CA TYR A 15 -3.63 -14.72 -2.93
C TYR A 15 -4.96 -13.95 -2.90
N LEU A 16 -5.40 -13.45 -1.74
CA LEU A 16 -6.65 -12.71 -1.63
C LEU A 16 -6.57 -11.35 -2.34
N ASN A 17 -7.65 -10.98 -3.03
CA ASN A 17 -7.80 -9.65 -3.61
C ASN A 17 -7.84 -8.56 -2.54
N LEU A 18 -7.47 -7.34 -2.94
CA LEU A 18 -7.32 -6.17 -2.07
C LEU A 18 -8.61 -5.68 -1.41
N ASP A 19 -9.77 -6.17 -1.87
CA ASP A 19 -11.08 -5.75 -1.42
C ASP A 19 -11.53 -6.46 -0.13
N PHE A 20 -10.72 -7.38 0.38
CA PHE A 20 -11.05 -8.12 1.59
C PHE A 20 -10.82 -7.28 2.85
N LEU A 21 -11.89 -7.07 3.63
CA LEU A 21 -11.83 -6.40 4.93
C LEU A 21 -11.21 -7.32 5.99
N PRO A 22 -10.32 -6.81 6.87
CA PRO A 22 -9.79 -7.62 7.95
C PRO A 22 -10.91 -8.00 8.91
N TYR A 23 -11.06 -9.30 9.16
CA TYR A 23 -12.10 -9.83 10.05
C TYR A 23 -11.78 -9.62 11.53
N ASN A 24 -10.50 -9.52 11.91
CA ASN A 24 -10.04 -9.37 13.30
C ASN A 24 -8.84 -8.40 13.38
N LYS A 25 -8.53 -7.91 14.59
CA LYS A 25 -7.35 -7.07 14.83
C LYS A 25 -6.03 -7.75 14.41
N TYR A 26 -5.92 -9.05 14.64
CA TYR A 26 -4.76 -9.83 14.23
C TYR A 26 -4.62 -9.88 12.71
N SER A 27 -5.68 -10.18 11.97
CA SER A 27 -5.63 -10.20 10.50
C SER A 27 -5.37 -8.82 9.91
N LEU A 28 -5.79 -7.73 10.58
CA LEU A 28 -5.41 -6.38 10.21
C LEU A 28 -3.89 -6.16 10.34
N ILE A 29 -3.27 -6.62 11.43
CA ILE A 29 -1.81 -6.53 11.64
C ILE A 29 -1.07 -7.34 10.57
N VAL A 30 -1.49 -8.59 10.35
CA VAL A 30 -0.89 -9.46 9.33
C VAL A 30 -1.01 -8.82 7.96
N LEU A 31 -2.19 -8.35 7.58
CA LEU A 31 -2.45 -7.71 6.30
C LEU A 31 -1.59 -6.47 6.09
N ARG A 32 -1.26 -5.69 7.12
CA ARG A 32 -0.41 -4.49 7.01
C ARG A 32 1.10 -4.78 6.96
N SER A 33 1.49 -6.04 7.06
CA SER A 33 2.90 -6.43 7.12
C SER A 33 3.61 -6.38 5.77
N ASN A 34 4.93 -6.21 5.82
CA ASN A 34 5.77 -6.17 4.61
C ASN A 34 5.75 -7.45 3.76
N PRO A 35 5.70 -8.68 4.31
CA PRO A 35 5.65 -9.91 3.51
C PRO A 35 4.54 -9.92 2.44
N ILE A 36 3.38 -9.32 2.74
CA ILE A 36 2.25 -9.26 1.79
C ILE A 36 2.42 -8.13 0.78
N TRP A 37 2.81 -6.93 1.23
CA TRP A 37 2.84 -5.75 0.37
C TRP A 37 4.09 -5.61 -0.47
N LYS A 38 5.24 -6.12 -0.01
CA LYS A 38 6.50 -6.09 -0.76
C LYS A 38 6.35 -6.68 -2.17
N PRO A 39 5.91 -7.95 -2.36
CA PRO A 39 5.78 -8.51 -3.70
C PRO A 39 4.77 -7.74 -4.57
N ARG A 40 3.68 -7.25 -3.98
CA ARG A 40 2.66 -6.47 -4.70
C ARG A 40 3.19 -5.13 -5.22
N VAL A 41 3.94 -4.42 -4.39
CA VAL A 41 4.53 -3.12 -4.74
C VAL A 41 5.63 -3.28 -5.78
N ILE A 42 6.47 -4.31 -5.64
CA ILE A 42 7.51 -4.64 -6.63
C ILE A 42 6.84 -4.95 -7.98
N LYS A 43 5.83 -5.82 -8.00
CA LYS A 43 5.13 -6.19 -9.23
C LYS A 43 4.42 -5.00 -9.90
N LYS A 44 3.80 -4.11 -9.12
CA LYS A 44 2.97 -3.02 -9.65
C LYS A 44 3.77 -1.75 -9.99
N TYR A 45 4.74 -1.39 -9.15
CA TYR A 45 5.45 -0.11 -9.25
C TYR A 45 6.96 -0.26 -9.45
N ASN A 46 7.50 -1.49 -9.45
CA ASN A 46 8.94 -1.77 -9.59
C ASN A 46 9.82 -1.09 -8.51
N ILE A 47 9.30 -0.95 -7.29
CA ILE A 47 10.01 -0.31 -6.16
C ILE A 47 10.44 -1.37 -5.14
N ASN A 48 11.74 -1.54 -4.98
CA ASN A 48 12.32 -2.59 -4.13
C ASN A 48 12.81 -2.08 -2.77
N LYS A 49 12.85 -0.75 -2.55
CA LYS A 49 13.42 -0.14 -1.35
C LYS A 49 12.34 0.65 -0.58
N SER A 50 11.91 0.11 0.57
CA SER A 50 11.07 0.81 1.55
C SER A 50 11.20 0.17 2.92
N THR A 51 11.09 0.98 3.97
CA THR A 51 10.92 0.52 5.36
C THR A 51 9.52 -0.04 5.60
N ASN A 52 8.52 0.50 4.91
CA ASN A 52 7.12 0.14 5.01
C ASN A 52 6.47 0.05 3.62
N PHE A 53 6.23 -1.16 3.15
CA PHE A 53 5.65 -1.40 1.82
C PHE A 53 4.15 -1.12 1.78
N TYR A 54 3.45 -1.20 2.90
CA TYR A 54 2.02 -0.87 2.98
C TYR A 54 1.77 0.62 2.79
N GLU A 55 2.50 1.46 3.53
CA GLU A 55 2.39 2.92 3.37
C GLU A 55 2.93 3.39 2.02
N LEU A 56 3.99 2.75 1.49
CA LEU A 56 4.45 2.98 0.12
C LEU A 56 3.36 2.70 -0.91
N TYR A 57 2.64 1.59 -0.78
CA TYR A 57 1.54 1.25 -1.68
C TYR A 57 0.44 2.32 -1.68
N LYS A 58 0.00 2.75 -0.48
CA LYS A 58 -1.00 3.82 -0.34
C LYS A 58 -0.52 5.12 -0.95
N TRP A 59 0.74 5.47 -0.73
CA TRP A 59 1.34 6.68 -1.27
C TRP A 59 1.36 6.65 -2.80
N GLN A 60 1.75 5.53 -3.40
CA GLN A 60 1.72 5.39 -4.86
C GLN A 60 0.31 5.51 -5.43
N LYS A 61 -0.70 4.90 -4.78
CA LYS A 61 -2.10 5.08 -5.18
C LYS A 61 -2.53 6.55 -5.14
N LYS A 62 -2.07 7.31 -4.13
CA LYS A 62 -2.34 8.75 -4.02
C LYS A 62 -1.64 9.55 -5.12
N LEU A 63 -0.41 9.19 -5.48
CA LEU A 63 0.33 9.78 -6.59
C LEU A 63 -0.36 9.53 -7.93
N ASP A 64 -0.84 8.31 -8.18
CA ASP A 64 -1.57 7.97 -9.41
C ASP A 64 -2.81 8.86 -9.59
N ILE A 65 -3.61 9.01 -8.53
CA ILE A 65 -4.80 9.88 -8.54
C ILE A 65 -4.41 11.34 -8.80
N LYS A 66 -3.34 11.82 -8.15
CA LYS A 66 -2.82 13.18 -8.34
C LYS A 66 -2.37 13.41 -9.78
N LYS A 67 -1.67 12.44 -10.38
CA LYS A 67 -1.21 12.50 -11.78
C LYS A 67 -2.38 12.61 -12.74
N ILE A 68 -3.40 11.76 -12.59
CA ILE A 68 -4.62 11.81 -13.40
C ILE A 68 -5.35 13.15 -13.24
N SER A 69 -5.45 13.66 -12.01
CA SER A 69 -6.08 14.95 -11.75
C SER A 69 -5.32 16.10 -12.40
N TYR A 70 -3.98 16.07 -12.36
CA TYR A 70 -3.11 17.04 -13.02
C TYR A 70 -3.29 17.00 -14.53
N GLU A 71 -3.24 15.82 -15.15
CA GLU A 71 -3.44 15.64 -16.59
C GLU A 71 -4.78 16.22 -17.04
N ARG A 72 -5.87 15.94 -16.30
CA ARG A 72 -7.20 16.52 -16.57
C ARG A 72 -7.23 18.04 -16.49
N GLN A 73 -6.66 18.61 -15.42
CA GLN A 73 -6.60 20.06 -15.24
C GLN A 73 -5.78 20.73 -16.36
N TYR A 74 -4.68 20.10 -16.77
CA TYR A 74 -3.88 20.55 -17.89
C TYR A 74 -4.69 20.56 -19.19
N THR A 75 -5.38 19.47 -19.51
CA THR A 75 -6.20 19.38 -20.74
C THR A 75 -7.34 20.38 -20.81
N LEU A 76 -7.93 20.76 -19.66
CA LEU A 76 -9.04 21.71 -19.59
C LEU A 76 -8.59 23.18 -19.48
N GLY A 77 -7.29 23.45 -19.47
CA GLY A 77 -6.75 24.79 -19.26
C GLY A 77 -6.94 25.34 -17.83
N CYS A 78 -7.33 24.49 -16.88
CA CYS A 78 -7.55 24.84 -15.47
C CYS A 78 -6.27 24.65 -14.62
N ILE A 79 -5.11 25.04 -15.16
CA ILE A 79 -3.81 24.88 -14.49
C ILE A 79 -3.70 25.92 -13.38
N GLY A 80 -4.11 25.56 -12.17
CA GLY A 80 -4.03 26.39 -10.96
C GLY A 80 -2.91 25.99 -10.00
N LYS A 81 -3.02 26.45 -8.74
CA LYS A 81 -2.07 26.21 -7.62
C LYS A 81 -1.99 24.73 -7.20
N ILE A 82 -1.51 23.85 -8.07
CA ILE A 82 -1.27 22.45 -7.74
C ILE A 82 0.06 22.35 -7.01
N THR A 83 0.01 22.05 -5.71
CA THR A 83 1.22 21.80 -4.92
C THR A 83 1.72 20.38 -5.14
N ALA A 84 3.04 20.23 -5.25
CA ALA A 84 3.68 18.91 -5.31
C ALA A 84 3.40 18.14 -4.01
N LEU A 85 3.13 16.84 -4.13
CA LEU A 85 2.97 15.96 -2.97
C LEU A 85 4.34 15.70 -2.33
N GLN A 86 4.52 16.15 -1.10
CA GLN A 86 5.70 15.83 -0.31
C GLN A 86 5.57 14.43 0.28
N LYS A 87 6.58 13.59 0.07
CA LYS A 87 6.61 12.24 0.62
C LYS A 87 6.79 12.32 2.13
N PRO A 88 5.88 11.73 2.93
CA PRO A 88 6.03 11.71 4.38
C PRO A 88 7.08 10.67 4.80
N ASP A 89 7.68 10.90 5.97
CA ASP A 89 8.51 9.91 6.63
C ASP A 89 7.63 8.81 7.23
N TRP A 90 8.01 7.56 7.01
CA TRP A 90 7.27 6.40 7.49
C TRP A 90 8.01 5.69 8.60
N GLU A 91 7.26 5.38 9.66
CA GLU A 91 7.69 4.40 10.65
C GLU A 91 7.92 3.03 10.00
N PRO A 92 8.83 2.22 10.58
CA PRO A 92 9.07 0.87 10.10
C PRO A 92 7.78 0.04 10.10
N ALA A 93 7.71 -0.94 9.19
CA ALA A 93 6.55 -1.82 9.14
C ALA A 93 6.35 -2.60 10.45
N ILE A 94 5.09 -2.93 10.72
CA ILE A 94 4.70 -3.73 11.88
C ILE A 94 5.39 -5.09 11.78
N LYS A 95 6.17 -5.44 12.82
CA LYS A 95 6.78 -6.76 12.96
C LYS A 95 5.70 -7.73 13.40
N ILE A 96 5.53 -8.81 12.65
CA ILE A 96 4.73 -9.94 13.10
C ILE A 96 5.67 -10.85 13.87
N LEU A 97 5.40 -11.07 15.15
CA LEU A 97 6.05 -12.06 16.01
C LEU A 97 5.26 -13.36 15.98
#